data_AF-A0A2G6UJE6-F1
#
_entry.id   AF-A0A2G6UJE6-F1
#
_cell.length_a   1.000
_cell.length_b   1.000
_cell.length_c   1.000
_cell.angle_alpha   90.00
_cell.angle_beta   90.00
_cell.angle_gamma   90.00
#
_symmetry.space_group_name_H-M   'P 1'
#
loop_
_entity.id
_entity.type
_entity.pdbx_description
1 polymer ?
#
loop_
_entity_poly.entity_id
_entity_poly.type
_entity_poly.pdbx_seq_one_letter_code
_entity_poly.pdbx_strand_id
1 'polypeptide(L)'
;MKKILFASALALSVLSCKENKPGNATVVENAVDNAESSVSGSLKSYRNDNMVDKIYSELIKNDKNLKTLDDKLIKVYEESGKVLGLYGETLHKSEDFYRDAHYQAGTIKDSLLKQQMEKEIKISSDHYNQKISKVKELIAKVNKNSDDINNFYTAFKIRKTLPEIGKYQNAHPLKTDSLENFINKQNQLLNELKNIK
;
A
#
# COMPACT_ATOMS: atom_id res chain seq x y z
N MET A 1 55.73 25.73 -72.15
CA MET A 1 55.94 27.06 -71.55
C MET A 1 55.01 27.21 -70.35
N LYS A 2 55.59 27.55 -69.19
CA LYS A 2 55.07 28.26 -68.00
C LYS A 2 53.60 28.02 -67.56
N LYS A 3 53.40 27.41 -66.37
CA LYS A 3 53.07 28.06 -65.05
C LYS A 3 51.57 28.41 -64.93
N ILE A 4 50.76 27.93 -63.97
CA ILE A 4 50.59 28.39 -62.56
C ILE A 4 49.30 27.69 -62.04
N LEU A 5 49.34 26.94 -60.93
CA LEU A 5 49.01 27.27 -59.52
C LEU A 5 47.52 27.18 -59.10
N PHE A 6 47.33 26.41 -58.02
CA PHE A 6 46.56 26.65 -56.79
C PHE A 6 45.01 26.71 -56.74
N ALA A 7 44.53 25.94 -55.75
CA ALA A 7 43.46 26.22 -54.78
C ALA A 7 42.00 26.23 -55.25
N SER A 8 41.18 25.35 -54.67
CA SER A 8 40.40 25.72 -53.48
C SER A 8 39.55 24.54 -53.03
N ALA A 9 39.59 24.28 -51.72
CA ALA A 9 38.61 23.46 -51.05
C ALA A 9 37.23 24.13 -51.10
N LEU A 10 36.18 23.35 -51.31
CA LEU A 10 34.90 23.62 -50.66
C LEU A 10 34.18 22.29 -50.44
N ALA A 11 34.40 21.74 -49.24
CA ALA A 11 33.52 20.74 -48.66
C ALA A 11 32.13 21.38 -48.51
N LEU A 12 31.18 20.96 -49.34
CA LEU A 12 29.76 21.24 -49.12
C LEU A 12 29.22 20.19 -48.17
N SER A 13 29.23 20.62 -46.92
CA SER A 13 28.48 20.13 -45.77
C SER A 13 27.13 19.57 -46.19
N VAL A 14 26.99 18.25 -46.11
CA VAL A 14 25.68 17.61 -45.95
C VAL A 14 25.07 18.16 -44.67
N LEU A 15 24.11 19.07 -44.85
CA LEU A 15 23.20 19.52 -43.79
C LEU A 15 22.32 18.33 -43.40
N SER A 16 22.86 17.51 -42.50
CA SER A 16 22.08 16.56 -41.71
C SER A 16 21.11 17.36 -40.86
N CYS A 17 19.83 17.33 -41.21
CA CYS A 17 18.73 17.64 -40.30
C CYS A 17 18.86 16.74 -39.07
N LYS A 18 19.51 17.25 -38.02
CA LYS A 18 19.43 16.67 -36.69
C LYS A 18 18.21 17.29 -36.03
N GLU A 19 17.07 16.66 -36.25
CA GLU A 19 15.94 16.81 -35.34
C GLU A 19 16.44 16.29 -33.99
N ASN A 20 16.60 17.22 -33.03
CA ASN A 20 16.91 16.88 -31.65
C ASN A 20 15.68 16.19 -31.07
N LYS A 21 15.53 14.89 -31.37
CA LYS A 21 14.79 14.00 -30.50
C LYS A 21 15.37 14.20 -29.11
N PRO A 22 14.55 14.51 -28.08
CA PRO A 22 15.04 14.49 -26.71
C PRO A 22 15.72 13.14 -26.57
N GLY A 23 17.02 13.18 -26.26
CA GLY A 23 17.82 11.98 -26.12
C GLY A 23 17.03 11.02 -25.25
N ASN A 24 16.98 9.76 -25.66
CA ASN A 24 16.61 8.67 -24.79
C ASN A 24 17.45 8.85 -23.52
N ALA A 25 16.89 9.53 -22.52
CA ALA A 25 17.30 9.37 -21.16
C ALA A 25 17.24 7.86 -20.99
N THR A 26 18.39 7.24 -20.80
CA THR A 26 18.48 5.88 -20.27
C THR A 26 17.39 5.78 -19.24
N VAL A 27 16.33 5.02 -19.55
CA VAL A 27 15.23 4.79 -18.63
C VAL A 27 15.91 4.22 -17.41
N VAL A 28 16.10 5.06 -16.40
CA VAL A 28 16.62 4.63 -15.12
C VAL A 28 15.50 3.75 -14.61
N GLU A 29 15.68 2.44 -14.68
CA GLU A 29 14.71 1.49 -14.17
C GLU A 29 14.54 1.80 -12.68
N ASN A 30 13.46 2.51 -12.35
CA ASN A 30 13.17 3.00 -11.01
C ASN A 30 11.88 2.32 -10.54
N ALA A 31 11.91 1.82 -9.30
CA ALA A 31 10.76 1.18 -8.68
C ALA A 31 9.50 2.07 -8.68
N VAL A 32 9.67 3.39 -8.63
CA VAL A 32 8.55 4.35 -8.72
C VAL A 32 7.96 4.40 -10.13
N ASP A 33 8.80 4.52 -11.17
CA ASP A 33 8.36 4.60 -12.56
C ASP A 33 7.67 3.30 -13.01
N ASN A 34 8.15 2.16 -12.52
CA ASN A 34 7.54 0.83 -12.73
C ASN A 34 6.21 0.66 -11.97
N ALA A 35 6.15 1.17 -10.73
CA ALA A 35 4.93 1.19 -9.92
C ALA A 35 3.82 2.06 -10.53
N GLU A 36 4.18 3.14 -11.23
CA GLU A 36 3.23 3.99 -11.95
C GLU A 36 2.81 3.38 -13.30
N SER A 37 3.76 2.81 -14.06
CA SER A 37 3.51 2.23 -15.40
C SER A 37 2.60 0.99 -15.37
N SER A 38 2.66 0.20 -14.29
CA SER A 38 1.80 -0.97 -14.07
C SER A 38 0.31 -0.64 -13.85
N VAL A 39 -0.06 0.64 -13.77
CA VAL A 39 -1.45 1.13 -13.62
C VAL A 39 -2.16 1.33 -14.96
N SER A 40 -1.42 1.32 -16.08
CA SER A 40 -1.98 1.64 -17.40
C SER A 40 -2.62 0.47 -18.14
N GLY A 41 -2.51 -0.76 -17.64
CA GLY A 41 -3.01 -1.98 -18.30
C GLY A 41 -4.14 -2.68 -17.55
N SER A 42 -5.38 -2.52 -18.04
CA SER A 42 -6.52 -3.43 -17.89
C SER A 42 -6.70 -4.18 -16.56
N LEU A 43 -7.54 -3.60 -15.68
CA LEU A 43 -8.41 -4.19 -14.63
C LEU A 43 -8.30 -3.38 -13.33
N LYS A 44 -9.02 -2.26 -13.30
CA LYS A 44 -9.27 -1.47 -12.08
C LYS A 44 -10.10 -2.30 -11.09
N SER A 45 -9.42 -3.03 -10.19
CA SER A 45 -10.02 -3.45 -8.93
C SER A 45 -9.93 -2.30 -7.94
N TYR A 46 -11.08 -1.78 -7.55
CA TYR A 46 -11.33 -0.72 -6.56
C TYR A 46 -10.84 -1.07 -5.13
N ARG A 47 -9.55 -1.36 -4.95
CA ARG A 47 -8.92 -1.43 -3.62
C ARG A 47 -7.69 -0.52 -3.63
N ASN A 48 -7.94 0.72 -3.22
CA ASN A 48 -6.99 1.72 -2.74
C ASN A 48 -5.51 1.41 -3.05
N ASP A 49 -5.11 1.77 -4.26
CA ASP A 49 -3.79 1.54 -4.83
C ASP A 49 -2.75 2.48 -4.20
N ASN A 50 -2.39 2.22 -2.95
CA ASN A 50 -1.38 2.98 -2.22
C ASN A 50 -0.02 2.86 -2.94
N MET A 51 0.55 4.01 -3.34
CA MET A 51 1.82 4.05 -4.06
C MET A 51 2.98 3.44 -3.25
N VAL A 52 2.94 3.56 -1.91
CA VAL A 52 3.93 2.88 -1.04
C VAL A 52 3.89 1.37 -1.24
N ASP A 53 2.71 0.78 -1.31
CA ASP A 53 2.58 -0.67 -1.48
C ASP A 53 3.02 -1.13 -2.87
N LYS A 54 2.79 -0.31 -3.90
CA LYS A 54 3.26 -0.59 -5.27
C LYS A 54 4.78 -0.52 -5.38
N ILE A 55 5.40 0.57 -4.91
CA ILE A 55 6.85 0.70 -4.88
C ILE A 55 7.48 -0.45 -4.09
N TYR A 56 6.92 -0.77 -2.92
CA TYR A 56 7.41 -1.86 -2.10
C TYR A 56 7.27 -3.23 -2.80
N SER A 57 6.19 -3.46 -3.56
CA SER A 57 6.02 -4.67 -4.35
C SER A 57 7.07 -4.79 -5.46
N GLU A 58 7.44 -3.68 -6.12
CA GLU A 58 8.56 -3.66 -7.08
C GLU A 58 9.90 -3.98 -6.39
N LEU A 59 10.13 -3.44 -5.19
CA LEU A 59 11.35 -3.74 -4.41
C LEU A 59 11.44 -5.23 -4.05
N ILE A 60 10.33 -5.85 -3.67
CA ILE A 60 10.29 -7.28 -3.28
C ILE A 60 10.67 -8.20 -4.44
N LYS A 61 10.32 -7.88 -5.69
CA LYS A 61 10.58 -8.74 -6.86
C LYS A 61 12.07 -9.08 -7.01
N ASN A 62 12.94 -8.14 -6.65
CA ASN A 62 14.38 -8.24 -6.83
C ASN A 62 15.16 -8.44 -5.53
N ASP A 63 14.49 -8.46 -4.37
CA ASP A 63 15.12 -8.67 -3.06
C ASP A 63 14.55 -9.91 -2.35
N LYS A 64 15.34 -11.00 -2.39
CA LYS A 64 14.97 -12.29 -1.77
C LYS A 64 14.73 -12.17 -0.25
N ASN A 65 15.44 -11.29 0.45
CA ASN A 65 15.29 -11.13 1.89
C ASN A 65 13.96 -10.41 2.19
N LEU A 66 13.62 -9.39 1.42
CA LEU A 66 12.30 -8.73 1.52
C LEU A 66 11.17 -9.70 1.19
N LYS A 67 11.30 -10.49 0.11
CA LYS A 67 10.31 -11.51 -0.23
C LYS A 67 10.11 -12.53 0.89
N THR A 68 11.21 -13.00 1.46
CA THR A 68 11.18 -13.97 2.57
C THR A 68 10.50 -13.40 3.82
N LEU A 69 10.74 -12.12 4.13
CA LEU A 69 10.06 -11.45 5.24
C LEU A 69 8.56 -11.32 4.97
N ASP A 70 8.19 -10.85 3.77
CA ASP A 70 6.80 -10.69 3.35
C ASP A 70 6.02 -12.02 3.42
N ASP A 71 6.62 -13.11 2.90
CA ASP A 71 6.04 -14.46 2.97
C ASP A 71 5.85 -14.95 4.42
N LYS A 72 6.76 -14.60 5.33
CA LYS A 72 6.61 -14.94 6.74
C LYS A 72 5.42 -14.21 7.35
N LEU A 73 5.21 -12.93 7.03
CA LEU A 73 4.07 -12.18 7.54
C LEU A 73 2.75 -12.77 7.03
N ILE A 74 2.65 -13.09 5.74
CA ILE A 74 1.45 -13.71 5.17
C ILE A 74 1.12 -15.01 5.92
N LYS A 75 2.11 -15.89 6.11
CA LYS A 75 1.92 -17.15 6.86
C LYS A 75 1.47 -16.92 8.30
N VAL A 76 2.10 -15.99 9.02
CA VAL A 76 1.73 -15.69 10.41
C VAL A 76 0.29 -15.17 10.50
N TYR A 77 -0.14 -14.32 9.56
CA TYR A 77 -1.52 -13.83 9.54
C TYR A 77 -2.54 -14.93 9.22
N GLU A 78 -2.24 -15.80 8.25
CA GLU A 78 -3.08 -16.95 7.93
C GLU A 78 -3.20 -17.92 9.11
N GLU A 79 -2.09 -18.24 9.77
CA GLU A 79 -2.05 -19.10 10.95
C GLU A 79 -2.80 -18.47 12.12
N SER A 80 -2.61 -17.18 12.37
CA SER A 80 -3.35 -16.44 13.40
C SER A 80 -4.86 -16.49 13.14
N GLY A 81 -5.30 -16.28 11.89
CA GLY A 81 -6.71 -16.35 11.53
C GLY A 81 -7.30 -17.74 11.79
N LYS A 82 -6.59 -18.81 11.41
CA LYS A 82 -7.02 -20.20 11.65
C LYS A 82 -7.13 -20.51 13.14
N VAL A 83 -6.09 -20.17 13.92
CA VAL A 83 -6.07 -20.43 15.36
C VAL A 83 -7.18 -19.67 16.08
N LEU A 84 -7.32 -18.36 15.84
CA LEU A 84 -8.36 -17.55 16.46
C LEU A 84 -9.77 -18.01 16.05
N GLY A 85 -9.95 -18.46 14.81
CA GLY A 85 -11.22 -19.02 14.33
C GLY A 85 -11.67 -20.24 15.14
N LEU A 86 -10.76 -21.19 15.42
CA LEU A 86 -11.07 -22.40 16.21
C LEU A 86 -11.55 -22.07 17.63
N TYR A 87 -10.87 -21.13 18.29
CA TYR A 87 -11.29 -20.69 19.62
C TYR A 87 -12.60 -19.90 19.55
N GLY A 88 -12.74 -19.00 18.59
CA GLY A 88 -13.95 -18.19 18.39
C GLY A 88 -15.20 -19.05 18.22
N GLU A 89 -15.14 -20.10 17.40
CA GLU A 89 -16.26 -21.03 17.20
C GLU A 89 -16.67 -21.74 18.50
N THR A 90 -15.69 -22.25 19.25
CA THR A 90 -15.94 -22.96 20.51
C THR A 90 -16.54 -22.03 21.57
N LEU A 91 -16.00 -20.82 21.68
CA LEU A 91 -16.49 -19.80 22.61
C LEU A 91 -17.91 -19.37 22.27
N HIS A 92 -18.19 -19.10 21.00
CA HIS A 92 -19.51 -18.70 20.54
C HIS A 92 -20.56 -19.78 20.82
N LYS A 93 -20.28 -21.04 20.46
CA LYS A 93 -21.19 -22.17 20.79
C LYS A 93 -21.43 -22.31 22.30
N SER A 94 -20.40 -22.09 23.11
CA SER A 94 -20.54 -22.15 24.57
C SER A 94 -21.47 -21.04 25.08
N GLU A 95 -21.34 -19.83 24.56
CA GLU A 95 -22.23 -18.70 24.87
C GLU A 95 -23.67 -18.96 24.40
N ASP A 96 -23.83 -19.60 23.24
CA ASP A 96 -25.13 -20.00 22.71
C ASP A 96 -25.87 -20.96 23.65
N PHE A 97 -25.19 -21.98 24.20
CA PHE A 97 -25.80 -22.90 25.16
C PHE A 97 -26.35 -22.19 26.39
N TYR A 98 -25.62 -21.23 26.96
CA TYR A 98 -26.08 -20.48 28.12
C TYR A 98 -27.22 -19.52 27.77
N ARG A 99 -27.17 -18.90 26.59
CA ARG A 99 -28.26 -18.04 26.10
C ARG A 99 -29.55 -18.84 25.91
N ASP A 100 -29.47 -20.01 25.29
CA ASP A 100 -30.62 -20.88 25.06
C ASP A 100 -31.17 -21.41 26.37
N ALA A 101 -30.30 -21.81 27.31
CA ALA A 101 -30.72 -22.21 28.65
C ALA A 101 -31.46 -21.08 29.39
N HIS A 102 -30.96 -19.84 29.31
CA HIS A 102 -31.64 -18.67 29.88
C HIS A 102 -33.01 -18.42 29.22
N TYR A 103 -33.10 -18.54 27.89
CA TYR A 103 -34.36 -18.43 27.18
C TYR A 103 -35.38 -19.46 27.66
N GLN A 104 -34.97 -20.74 27.77
CA GLN A 104 -35.84 -21.81 28.26
C GLN A 104 -36.27 -21.60 29.71
N ALA A 105 -35.34 -21.23 30.61
CA ALA A 105 -35.66 -20.88 31.99
C ALA A 105 -36.69 -19.73 32.07
N GLY A 106 -36.60 -18.77 31.14
CA GLY A 106 -37.54 -17.67 31.00
C GLY A 106 -39.00 -18.09 30.82
N THR A 107 -39.25 -19.28 30.23
CA THR A 107 -40.58 -19.83 29.94
C THR A 107 -41.23 -20.55 31.12
N ILE A 108 -40.48 -20.83 32.19
CA ILE A 108 -40.98 -21.51 33.39
C ILE A 108 -42.00 -20.61 34.11
N LYS A 109 -43.20 -21.15 34.36
CA LYS A 109 -44.31 -20.44 35.02
C LYS A 109 -44.17 -20.38 36.55
N ASP A 110 -43.60 -21.42 37.15
CA ASP A 110 -43.29 -21.43 38.57
C ASP A 110 -42.14 -20.43 38.85
N SER A 111 -42.44 -19.37 39.58
CA SER A 111 -41.50 -18.27 39.80
C SER A 111 -40.28 -18.68 40.63
N LEU A 112 -40.46 -19.56 41.61
CA LEU A 112 -39.36 -20.03 42.47
C LEU A 112 -38.44 -20.95 41.68
N LEU A 113 -39.01 -21.88 40.91
CA LEU A 113 -38.24 -22.76 40.03
C LEU A 113 -37.51 -21.96 38.95
N LYS A 114 -38.17 -20.97 38.34
CA LYS A 114 -37.54 -20.08 37.35
C LYS A 114 -36.31 -19.37 37.92
N GLN A 115 -36.46 -18.74 39.09
CA GLN A 115 -35.35 -18.05 39.75
C GLN A 115 -34.20 -19.00 40.11
N GLN A 116 -34.54 -20.22 40.54
CA GLN A 116 -33.54 -21.25 40.82
C GLN A 116 -32.76 -21.62 39.55
N MET A 117 -33.43 -21.90 38.43
CA MET A 117 -32.79 -22.24 37.17
C MET A 117 -31.92 -21.09 36.64
N GLU A 118 -32.41 -19.85 36.67
CA GLU A 118 -31.63 -18.69 36.26
C GLU A 118 -30.34 -18.53 37.08
N LYS A 119 -30.40 -18.80 38.39
CA LYS A 119 -29.24 -18.75 39.29
C LYS A 119 -28.24 -19.87 38.97
N GLU A 120 -28.71 -21.10 38.75
CA GLU A 120 -27.85 -22.24 38.41
C GLU A 120 -27.14 -22.02 37.06
N ILE A 121 -27.86 -21.53 36.05
CA ILE A 121 -27.28 -21.17 34.74
C ILE A 121 -26.19 -20.11 34.92
N LYS A 122 -26.47 -19.05 35.70
CA LYS A 122 -25.50 -17.98 35.95
C LYS A 122 -24.24 -18.51 36.63
N ILE A 123 -24.38 -19.32 37.68
CA ILE A 123 -23.22 -19.91 38.38
C ILE A 123 -22.38 -20.76 37.44
N SER A 124 -23.02 -21.59 36.60
CA SER A 124 -22.33 -22.41 35.61
C SER A 124 -21.58 -21.56 34.57
N SER A 125 -22.22 -20.52 34.05
CA SER A 125 -21.63 -19.58 33.10
C SER A 125 -20.45 -18.80 33.70
N ASP A 126 -20.59 -18.30 34.93
CA ASP A 126 -19.52 -17.61 35.65
C ASP A 126 -18.31 -18.53 35.88
N HIS A 127 -18.55 -19.77 36.29
CA HIS A 127 -17.49 -20.78 36.47
C HIS A 127 -16.78 -21.11 35.15
N TYR A 128 -17.54 -21.26 34.05
CA TYR A 128 -16.95 -21.45 32.73
C TYR A 128 -16.10 -20.25 32.31
N ASN A 129 -16.60 -19.03 32.50
CA ASN A 129 -15.88 -17.79 32.22
C ASN A 129 -14.54 -17.70 32.99
N GLN A 130 -14.52 -18.11 34.25
CA GLN A 130 -13.29 -18.20 35.04
C GLN A 130 -12.32 -19.25 34.46
N LYS A 131 -12.83 -20.44 34.10
CA LYS A 131 -12.04 -21.52 33.50
C LYS A 131 -11.35 -21.10 32.19
N ILE A 132 -12.00 -20.27 31.38
CA ILE A 132 -11.45 -19.80 30.09
C ILE A 132 -10.75 -18.44 30.16
N SER A 133 -10.59 -17.86 31.35
CA SER A 133 -9.97 -16.54 31.53
C SER A 133 -8.59 -16.45 30.86
N LYS A 134 -7.75 -17.48 31.04
CA LYS A 134 -6.43 -17.53 30.40
C LYS A 134 -6.49 -17.62 28.89
N VAL A 135 -7.49 -18.32 28.34
CA VAL A 135 -7.71 -18.40 26.89
C VAL A 135 -8.06 -17.02 26.33
N LYS A 136 -8.97 -16.28 26.99
CA LYS A 136 -9.33 -14.91 26.60
C LYS A 136 -8.12 -13.97 26.63
N GLU A 137 -7.28 -14.08 27.67
CA GLU A 137 -6.04 -13.30 27.78
C GLU A 137 -5.07 -13.59 26.61
N LEU A 138 -4.88 -14.86 26.26
CA LEU A 138 -4.01 -15.25 25.15
C LEU A 138 -4.56 -14.80 23.80
N ILE A 139 -5.87 -14.89 23.56
CA ILE A 139 -6.52 -14.35 22.35
C ILE A 139 -6.27 -12.84 22.25
N ALA A 140 -6.46 -12.09 23.34
CA ALA A 140 -6.18 -10.65 23.36
C ALA A 140 -4.71 -10.36 23.07
N LYS A 141 -3.79 -11.19 23.58
CA LYS A 141 -2.36 -11.05 23.32
C LYS A 141 -2.00 -11.34 21.85
N VAL A 142 -2.61 -12.35 21.23
CA VAL A 142 -2.44 -12.64 19.79
C VAL A 142 -2.92 -11.46 18.96
N ASN A 143 -4.12 -10.93 19.23
CA ASN A 143 -4.64 -9.75 18.53
C ASN A 143 -3.71 -8.55 18.66
N LYS A 144 -3.24 -8.25 19.89
CA LYS A 144 -2.29 -7.16 20.13
C LYS A 144 -0.99 -7.34 19.36
N ASN A 145 -0.45 -8.55 19.33
CA ASN A 145 0.76 -8.85 18.58
C ASN A 145 0.53 -8.67 17.07
N SER A 146 -0.62 -9.10 16.53
CA SER A 146 -0.98 -8.89 15.13
C SER A 146 -1.05 -7.40 14.75
N ASP A 147 -1.63 -6.58 15.63
CA ASP A 147 -1.65 -5.12 15.47
C ASP A 147 -0.24 -4.53 15.47
N ASP A 148 0.61 -4.95 16.40
CA ASP A 148 2.00 -4.48 16.49
C ASP A 148 2.80 -4.87 15.26
N ILE A 149 2.67 -6.11 14.78
CA ILE A 149 3.31 -6.57 13.54
C ILE A 149 2.85 -5.71 12.37
N ASN A 150 1.55 -5.43 12.25
CA ASN A 150 1.02 -4.60 11.16
C ASN A 150 1.57 -3.17 11.22
N ASN A 151 1.64 -2.57 12.40
CA ASN A 151 2.18 -1.22 12.61
C ASN A 151 3.67 -1.17 12.24
N PHE A 152 4.48 -2.11 12.74
CA PHE A 152 5.90 -2.16 12.46
C PHE A 152 6.17 -2.47 10.98
N TYR A 153 5.40 -3.36 10.37
CA TYR A 153 5.56 -3.68 8.96
C TYR A 153 5.17 -2.52 8.05
N THR A 154 4.10 -1.81 8.38
CA THR A 154 3.71 -0.58 7.66
C THR A 154 4.81 0.47 7.74
N ALA A 155 5.35 0.72 8.94
CA ALA A 155 6.47 1.65 9.12
C ALA A 155 7.74 1.18 8.36
N PHE A 156 7.99 -0.13 8.32
CA PHE A 156 9.08 -0.71 7.56
C PHE A 156 8.92 -0.47 6.05
N LYS A 157 7.73 -0.74 5.49
CA LYS A 157 7.42 -0.46 4.08
C LYS A 157 7.69 1.00 3.73
N ILE A 158 7.16 1.94 4.51
CA ILE A 158 7.38 3.38 4.32
C ILE A 158 8.88 3.71 4.28
N ARG A 159 9.65 3.22 5.26
CA ARG A 159 11.10 3.46 5.30
C ARG A 159 11.83 2.87 4.10
N LYS A 160 11.39 1.72 3.59
CA LYS A 160 11.97 1.08 2.40
C LYS A 160 11.64 1.81 1.11
N THR A 161 10.48 2.46 1.02
CA THR A 161 10.06 3.17 -0.20
C THR A 161 10.59 4.60 -0.28
N LEU A 162 10.87 5.26 0.86
CA LEU A 162 11.36 6.64 0.89
C LEU A 162 12.60 6.90 0.01
N PRO A 163 13.63 6.04 0.01
CA PRO A 163 14.78 6.22 -0.88
C PRO A 163 14.42 6.16 -2.38
N GLU A 164 13.48 5.28 -2.77
CA GLU A 164 13.04 5.18 -4.16
C GLU A 164 12.24 6.42 -4.59
N ILE A 165 11.40 6.95 -3.70
CA ILE A 165 10.73 8.24 -3.90
C ILE A 165 11.77 9.35 -4.12
N GLY A 166 12.82 9.39 -3.30
CA GLY A 166 13.92 10.34 -3.46
C GLY A 166 14.65 10.18 -4.80
N LYS A 167 14.91 8.95 -5.25
CA LYS A 167 15.49 8.69 -6.58
C LYS A 167 14.61 9.23 -7.70
N TYR A 168 13.30 9.01 -7.62
CA TYR A 168 12.34 9.54 -8.59
C TYR A 168 12.37 11.07 -8.64
N GLN A 169 12.31 11.73 -7.49
CA GLN A 169 12.33 13.19 -7.41
C GLN A 169 13.64 13.79 -7.96
N ASN A 170 14.78 13.14 -7.67
CA ASN A 170 16.08 13.58 -8.17
C ASN A 170 16.26 13.31 -9.68
N ALA A 171 15.65 12.25 -10.21
CA ALA A 171 15.64 11.95 -11.64
C ALA A 171 14.70 12.87 -12.44
N HIS A 172 13.69 13.45 -11.78
CA HIS A 172 12.69 14.34 -12.37
C HIS A 172 12.72 15.75 -11.73
N PRO A 173 13.85 16.48 -11.83
CA PRO A 173 13.94 17.81 -11.23
C PRO A 173 12.99 18.80 -11.91
N LEU A 174 12.13 19.43 -11.13
CA LEU A 174 11.21 20.46 -11.63
C LEU A 174 11.94 21.80 -11.75
N LYS A 175 12.51 22.08 -12.92
CA LYS A 175 13.13 23.37 -13.23
C LYS A 175 12.08 24.43 -13.56
N THR A 176 12.22 25.62 -12.99
CA THR A 176 11.25 26.73 -13.16
C THR A 176 11.42 27.46 -14.48
N ASP A 177 12.59 27.43 -15.10
CA ASP A 177 12.91 28.16 -16.34
C ASP A 177 11.85 27.97 -17.43
N SER A 178 11.32 26.75 -17.59
CA SER A 178 10.30 26.44 -18.58
C SER A 178 8.96 27.13 -18.28
N LEU A 179 8.57 27.17 -17.00
CA LEU A 179 7.36 27.83 -16.52
C LEU A 179 7.50 29.35 -16.58
N GLU A 180 8.64 29.89 -16.16
CA GLU A 180 8.94 31.32 -16.22
C GLU A 180 8.89 31.83 -17.66
N ASN A 181 9.54 31.12 -18.58
CA ASN A 181 9.48 31.44 -20.00
C ASN A 181 8.05 31.37 -20.56
N PHE A 182 7.26 30.40 -20.10
CA PHE A 182 5.87 30.28 -20.53
C PHE A 182 4.99 31.42 -19.98
N ILE A 183 5.17 31.80 -18.71
CA ILE A 183 4.50 32.95 -18.09
C ILE A 183 4.85 34.24 -18.84
N ASN A 184 6.11 34.42 -19.24
CA ASN A 184 6.52 35.60 -20.00
C ASN A 184 5.80 35.70 -21.36
N LYS A 185 5.67 34.58 -22.08
CA LYS A 185 4.87 34.52 -23.32
C LYS A 185 3.40 34.86 -23.07
N GLN A 186 2.82 34.36 -21.98
CA GLN A 186 1.45 34.69 -21.60
C GLN A 186 1.29 36.17 -21.29
N ASN A 187 2.24 36.78 -20.56
CA ASN A 187 2.22 38.20 -20.23
C ASN A 187 2.34 39.10 -21.48
N GLN A 188 3.17 38.70 -22.45
CA GLN A 188 3.27 39.40 -23.73
C GLN A 188 1.94 39.39 -24.47
N LEU A 189 1.32 38.21 -24.61
CA LEU A 189 0.01 38.09 -25.26
C LEU A 189 -1.08 38.90 -24.54
N LEU A 190 -1.12 38.86 -23.20
CA LEU A 190 -2.05 39.65 -22.41
C LEU A 190 -1.87 41.16 -22.64
N ASN A 191 -0.64 41.63 -22.77
CA ASN A 191 -0.36 43.03 -23.07
C ASN A 191 -0.80 43.41 -24.49
N GLU A 192 -0.57 42.55 -25.48
CA GLU A 192 -1.07 42.76 -26.84
C GLU A 192 -2.60 42.89 -26.84
N LEU A 193 -3.30 41.94 -26.23
CA LEU A 193 -4.76 41.93 -26.17
C LEU A 193 -5.35 43.15 -25.44
N LYS A 194 -4.72 43.63 -24.36
CA LYS A 194 -5.16 44.84 -23.64
C LYS A 194 -5.02 46.12 -24.46
N ASN A 195 -4.12 46.14 -25.43
CA ASN A 195 -3.82 47.30 -26.25
C ASN A 195 -4.60 47.32 -27.57
N ILE A 196 -5.43 46.31 -27.83
CA ILE A 196 -6.38 46.32 -28.96
C ILE A 196 -7.53 47.27 -28.58
N LYS A 197 -7.58 48.41 -29.29
CA LYS A 197 -8.71 49.34 -29.28
C LYS A 197 -9.66 49.04 -30.44
#